data_AF-A0A291GI11-F1
#
_entry.id   AF-A0A291GI11-F1
#
_cell.length_a   1.000
_cell.length_b   1.000
_cell.length_c   1.000
_cell.angle_alpha   90.00
_cell.angle_beta   90.00
_cell.angle_gamma   90.00
#
_symmetry.space_group_name_H-M   'P 1'
#
loop_
_entity.id
_entity.type
_entity.pdbx_description
1 polymer ?
#
loop_
_entity_poly.entity_id
_entity_poly.type
_entity_poly.pdbx_seq_one_letter_code
_entity_poly.pdbx_strand_id
1 'polypeptide(L)'
;MSRAGFISLVPFACFGIPAQAQTIPRYDVASYCQQVADVSGGSAMIRNGCMDMEQQAYDVLKPVWSQLSGTSRNYCDEVARVSGGSYSILQGCIEMETDAARSPRSFEY
;
A
#
# COMPACT_ATOMS: atom_id res chain seq x y z
N MET A 1 30.10 5.58 58.97
CA MET A 1 30.59 5.21 57.63
C MET A 1 29.40 5.16 56.68
N SER A 2 29.06 6.28 56.05
CA SER A 2 27.93 6.36 55.12
C SER A 2 28.44 6.23 53.68
N ARG A 3 28.02 5.20 52.96
CA ARG A 3 28.25 5.07 51.51
C ARG A 3 27.17 5.87 50.79
N ALA A 4 27.54 7.04 50.28
CA ALA A 4 26.72 7.78 49.33
C ALA A 4 26.73 7.04 47.98
N GLY A 5 25.60 6.46 47.60
CA GLY A 5 25.39 5.86 46.28
C GLY A 5 25.00 6.94 45.29
N PHE A 6 25.86 7.19 44.30
CA PHE A 6 25.56 8.08 43.18
C PHE A 6 24.60 7.37 42.21
N ILE A 7 23.34 7.81 42.18
CA ILE A 7 22.38 7.44 41.13
C ILE A 7 22.69 8.29 39.91
N SER A 8 23.31 7.68 38.90
CA SER A 8 23.59 8.33 37.62
C SER A 8 22.33 8.32 36.75
N LEU A 9 21.66 9.47 36.62
CA LEU A 9 20.57 9.69 35.69
C LEU A 9 21.13 9.80 34.26
N VAL A 10 21.02 8.73 33.47
CA VAL A 10 21.31 8.77 32.03
C VAL A 10 20.04 9.23 31.31
N PRO A 11 20.05 10.36 30.57
CA PRO A 11 18.90 10.79 29.80
C PRO A 11 18.70 9.80 28.64
N PHE A 12 17.58 9.08 28.68
CA PHE A 12 17.13 8.24 27.57
C PHE A 12 16.69 9.17 26.43
N ALA A 13 17.63 9.52 25.56
CA ALA A 13 17.32 10.27 24.35
C ALA A 13 16.44 9.40 23.45
N CYS A 14 15.14 9.69 23.42
CA CYS A 14 14.21 9.12 22.45
C CYS A 14 14.63 9.59 21.05
N PHE A 15 15.52 8.83 20.40
CA PHE A 15 15.74 8.93 18.97
C PHE A 15 14.44 8.49 18.29
N GLY A 16 13.60 9.46 17.95
CA GLY A 16 12.46 9.24 17.06
C GLY A 16 13.00 8.76 15.72
N ILE A 17 12.77 7.49 15.40
CA ILE A 17 13.05 6.98 14.06
C ILE A 17 12.17 7.80 13.11
N PRO A 18 12.73 8.45 12.07
CA PRO A 18 11.90 9.11 11.10
C PRO A 18 10.96 8.06 10.52
N ALA A 19 9.65 8.25 10.73
CA ALA A 19 8.63 7.53 10.01
C ALA A 19 8.86 7.86 8.54
N GLN A 20 9.60 7.00 7.84
CA GLN A 20 9.70 7.02 6.40
C GLN A 20 8.25 6.98 5.93
N ALA A 21 7.74 8.11 5.45
CA ALA A 21 6.47 8.13 4.76
C ALA A 21 6.67 7.19 3.58
N GLN A 22 6.26 5.92 3.74
CA GLN A 22 6.35 4.93 2.70
C GLN A 22 5.63 5.54 1.52
N THR A 23 6.37 5.85 0.45
CA THR A 23 5.82 6.40 -0.78
C THR A 23 4.91 5.37 -1.42
N ILE A 24 4.03 5.79 -2.32
CA ILE A 24 3.26 4.83 -3.10
C ILE A 24 4.24 3.89 -3.83
N PRO A 25 4.03 2.56 -3.78
CA PRO A 25 4.89 1.60 -4.47
C PRO A 25 4.93 1.88 -5.96
N ARG A 26 6.04 1.52 -6.61
CA ARG A 26 6.22 1.66 -8.06
C ARG A 26 6.01 0.30 -8.71
N TYR A 27 5.08 0.24 -9.65
CA TYR A 27 4.81 -0.93 -10.48
C TYR A 27 5.25 -0.71 -11.93
N ASP A 28 5.53 -1.81 -12.63
CA ASP A 28 5.72 -1.81 -14.08
C ASP A 28 4.35 -1.92 -14.78
N VAL A 29 3.64 -0.81 -14.79
CA VAL A 29 2.30 -0.70 -15.36
C VAL A 29 2.28 -1.03 -16.85
N ALA A 30 3.34 -0.67 -17.57
CA ALA A 30 3.43 -0.93 -19.01
C ALA A 30 3.47 -2.43 -19.30
N SER A 31 4.28 -3.19 -18.55
CA SER A 31 4.32 -4.64 -18.64
C SER A 31 3.00 -5.29 -18.24
N TYR A 32 2.39 -4.83 -17.14
CA TYR A 32 1.08 -5.33 -16.70
C TYR A 32 0.00 -5.11 -17.78
N CYS A 33 -0.13 -3.90 -18.30
CA CYS A 33 -1.12 -3.59 -19.32
C CYS A 33 -0.86 -4.28 -20.67
N GLN A 34 0.40 -4.57 -20.99
CA GLN A 34 0.72 -5.41 -22.14
C GLN A 34 0.20 -6.84 -21.92
N GLN A 35 0.44 -7.44 -20.74
CA GLN A 35 -0.09 -8.76 -20.41
C GLN A 35 -1.61 -8.81 -20.48
N VAL A 36 -2.32 -7.78 -19.96
CA VAL A 36 -3.79 -7.69 -20.07
C VAL A 36 -4.23 -7.62 -21.54
N ALA A 37 -3.55 -6.84 -22.37
CA ALA A 37 -3.85 -6.78 -23.79
C ALA A 37 -3.58 -8.10 -24.51
N ASP A 38 -2.51 -8.81 -24.16
CA ASP A 38 -2.10 -10.07 -24.78
C ASP A 38 -3.12 -11.20 -24.58
N VAL A 39 -3.86 -11.19 -23.47
CA VAL A 39 -5.01 -12.10 -23.24
C VAL A 39 -6.06 -11.98 -24.35
N SER A 40 -6.18 -10.81 -24.97
CA SER A 40 -7.10 -10.51 -26.07
C SER A 40 -6.44 -10.46 -27.45
N GLY A 41 -5.22 -11.02 -27.58
CA GLY A 41 -4.45 -11.00 -28.83
C GLY A 41 -3.68 -9.71 -29.09
N GLY A 42 -3.33 -8.96 -28.03
CA GLY A 42 -2.46 -7.78 -28.12
C GLY A 42 -3.17 -6.49 -28.53
N SER A 43 -4.46 -6.34 -28.20
CA SER A 43 -5.27 -5.18 -28.55
C SER A 43 -4.71 -3.87 -28.01
N ALA A 44 -4.34 -2.94 -28.90
CA ALA A 44 -3.85 -1.62 -28.51
C ALA A 44 -4.91 -0.80 -27.75
N MET A 45 -6.19 -0.99 -28.07
CA MET A 45 -7.30 -0.36 -27.36
C MET A 45 -7.33 -0.83 -25.90
N ILE A 46 -7.20 -2.14 -25.66
CA ILE A 46 -7.20 -2.70 -24.30
C ILE A 46 -5.96 -2.25 -23.53
N ARG A 47 -4.79 -2.25 -24.17
CA ARG A 47 -3.56 -1.74 -23.56
C ARG A 47 -3.71 -0.28 -23.12
N ASN A 48 -4.21 0.58 -24.00
CA ASN A 48 -4.39 2.00 -23.69
C ASN A 48 -5.45 2.22 -22.60
N GLY A 49 -6.59 1.52 -22.69
CA GLY A 49 -7.62 1.60 -21.64
C GLY A 49 -7.12 1.12 -20.28
N CYS A 50 -6.29 0.07 -20.25
CA CYS A 50 -5.61 -0.37 -19.03
C CYS A 50 -4.70 0.73 -18.48
N MET A 51 -3.86 1.35 -19.31
CA MET A 51 -2.98 2.44 -18.87
C MET A 51 -3.79 3.62 -18.26
N ASP A 52 -4.93 3.96 -18.86
CA ASP A 52 -5.80 5.02 -18.36
C ASP A 52 -6.41 4.66 -16.99
N MET A 53 -6.88 3.42 -16.81
CA MET A 53 -7.40 2.94 -15.52
C MET A 53 -6.33 2.93 -14.44
N GLU A 54 -5.13 2.46 -14.76
CA GLU A 54 -4.00 2.42 -13.83
C GLU A 54 -3.56 3.83 -13.40
N GLN A 55 -3.56 4.78 -14.32
CA GLN A 55 -3.26 6.18 -14.02
C GLN A 55 -4.34 6.79 -13.12
N GLN A 56 -5.62 6.55 -13.41
CA GLN A 56 -6.73 7.01 -12.58
C GLN A 56 -6.64 6.46 -11.15
N ALA A 57 -6.36 5.17 -11.00
CA ALA A 57 -6.22 4.54 -9.70
C ALA A 57 -5.04 5.11 -8.90
N TYR A 58 -3.89 5.31 -9.55
CA TYR A 58 -2.75 5.99 -8.93
C TYR A 58 -3.10 7.42 -8.50
N ASP A 59 -3.86 8.15 -9.31
CA ASP A 59 -4.30 9.52 -9.02
C ASP A 59 -5.26 9.58 -7.82
N VAL A 60 -6.13 8.60 -7.66
CA VAL A 60 -7.00 8.44 -6.49
C VAL A 60 -6.19 8.15 -5.22
N LEU A 61 -5.17 7.30 -5.31
CA LEU A 61 -4.36 6.91 -4.16
C LEU A 61 -3.43 8.04 -3.67
N LYS A 62 -2.86 8.83 -4.59
CA LYS A 62 -1.92 9.93 -4.28
C LYS A 62 -2.32 10.83 -3.08
N PRO A 63 -3.51 11.45 -3.05
CA PRO A 63 -3.88 12.39 -1.98
C PRO A 63 -4.18 11.70 -0.64
N VAL A 64 -4.51 10.42 -0.64
CA VAL A 64 -4.94 9.69 0.58
C VAL A 64 -3.86 8.76 1.15
N TRP A 65 -2.82 8.45 0.38
CA TRP A 65 -1.84 7.42 0.72
C TRP A 65 -1.21 7.58 2.11
N SER A 66 -0.83 8.80 2.50
CA SER A 66 -0.23 9.06 3.81
C SER A 66 -1.19 8.89 4.98
N GLN A 67 -2.50 8.86 4.71
CA GLN A 67 -3.56 8.70 5.71
C GLN A 67 -3.91 7.22 5.94
N LEU A 68 -3.52 6.34 5.02
CA LEU A 68 -3.76 4.90 5.12
C LEU A 68 -2.88 4.29 6.21
N SER A 69 -3.42 3.28 6.89
CA SER A 69 -2.66 2.51 7.89
C SER A 69 -1.44 1.85 7.23
N GLY A 70 -0.33 1.73 7.96
CA GLY A 70 0.86 1.03 7.46
C GLY A 70 0.56 -0.43 7.10
N THR A 71 -0.28 -1.10 7.89
CA THR A 71 -0.71 -2.49 7.65
C THR A 71 -1.46 -2.62 6.32
N SER A 72 -2.47 -1.78 6.08
CA SER A 72 -3.24 -1.82 4.82
C SER A 72 -2.37 -1.52 3.62
N ARG A 73 -1.44 -0.55 3.74
CA ARG A 73 -0.49 -0.23 2.66
C ARG A 73 0.41 -1.42 2.31
N ASN A 74 0.99 -2.08 3.31
CA ASN A 74 1.89 -3.22 3.09
C ASN A 74 1.12 -4.43 2.53
N TYR A 75 -0.02 -4.77 3.13
CA TYR A 75 -0.83 -5.91 2.68
C TYR A 75 -1.34 -5.72 1.25
N CYS A 76 -1.89 -4.55 0.93
CA CYS A 76 -2.41 -4.30 -0.41
C CYS A 76 -1.32 -4.08 -1.47
N ASP A 77 -0.12 -3.60 -1.10
CA ASP A 77 1.05 -3.65 -2.00
C ASP A 77 1.41 -5.09 -2.34
N GLU A 78 1.44 -6.00 -1.36
CA GLU A 78 1.69 -7.42 -1.59
C GLU A 78 0.63 -8.03 -2.52
N VAL A 79 -0.66 -7.80 -2.26
CA VAL A 79 -1.78 -8.27 -3.11
C VAL A 79 -1.65 -7.76 -4.55
N ALA A 80 -1.32 -6.47 -4.72
CA ALA A 80 -1.12 -5.89 -6.04
C ALA A 80 0.09 -6.49 -6.76
N ARG A 81 1.22 -6.70 -6.07
CA ARG A 81 2.44 -7.30 -6.64
C ARG A 81 2.23 -8.73 -7.12
N VAL A 82 1.60 -9.58 -6.31
CA VAL A 82 1.35 -10.97 -6.70
C VAL A 82 0.38 -11.07 -7.88
N SER A 83 -0.43 -10.03 -8.09
CA SER A 83 -1.36 -9.90 -9.21
C SER A 83 -0.77 -9.20 -10.44
N GLY A 84 0.56 -8.99 -10.49
CA GLY A 84 1.27 -8.39 -11.63
C GLY A 84 1.69 -6.94 -11.46
N GLY A 85 1.37 -6.31 -10.32
CA GLY A 85 1.69 -4.91 -10.03
C GLY A 85 0.70 -3.94 -10.70
N SER A 86 -0.48 -3.77 -10.10
CA SER A 86 -1.54 -2.89 -10.58
C SER A 86 -1.99 -1.92 -9.48
N TYR A 87 -2.08 -0.64 -9.82
CA TYR A 87 -2.68 0.40 -8.97
C TYR A 87 -4.19 0.21 -8.85
N SER A 88 -4.86 -0.29 -9.89
CA SER A 88 -6.30 -0.60 -9.82
C SER A 88 -6.57 -1.67 -8.78
N ILE A 89 -5.72 -2.71 -8.71
CA ILE A 89 -5.81 -3.77 -7.68
C ILE A 89 -5.45 -3.21 -6.30
N LEU A 90 -4.39 -2.39 -6.21
CA LEU A 90 -4.00 -1.74 -4.96
C LEU A 90 -5.15 -0.89 -4.40
N GLN A 91 -5.79 -0.06 -5.23
CA GLN A 91 -6.93 0.76 -4.86
C GLN A 91 -8.10 -0.10 -4.39
N GLY A 92 -8.52 -1.09 -5.18
CA GLY A 92 -9.63 -1.97 -4.82
C GLY A 92 -9.37 -2.74 -3.52
N CYS A 93 -8.15 -3.21 -3.29
CA CYS A 93 -7.77 -3.83 -2.02
C CYS A 93 -7.91 -2.86 -0.85
N ILE A 94 -7.43 -1.62 -0.98
CA ILE A 94 -7.52 -0.61 0.08
C ILE A 94 -8.97 -0.26 0.39
N GLU A 95 -9.82 -0.13 -0.63
CA GLU A 95 -11.26 0.10 -0.46
C GLU A 95 -11.92 -1.06 0.29
N MET A 96 -11.68 -2.31 -0.14
CA MET A 96 -12.22 -3.50 0.50
C MET A 96 -11.74 -3.66 1.95
N GLU A 97 -10.45 -3.47 2.23
CA GLU A 97 -9.89 -3.54 3.59
C GLU A 97 -10.47 -2.43 4.48
N THR A 98 -10.64 -1.22 3.94
CA THR A 98 -11.24 -0.11 4.67
C THR A 98 -12.69 -0.40 5.03
N ASP A 99 -13.45 -1.00 4.12
CA ASP A 99 -14.85 -1.36 4.34
C ASP A 99 -15.00 -2.57 5.28
N ALA A 100 -14.16 -3.59 5.13
CA ALA A 100 -14.12 -4.75 6.02
C ALA A 100 -13.78 -4.35 7.46
N ALA A 101 -12.84 -3.42 7.64
CA ALA A 101 -12.49 -2.87 8.95
C ALA A 101 -13.67 -2.13 9.63
N ARG A 102 -14.59 -1.56 8.85
CA ARG A 102 -15.80 -0.88 9.36
C ARG A 102 -16.96 -1.84 9.64
N SER A 103 -17.03 -2.96 8.92
CA SER A 103 -18.15 -3.92 9.02
C SER A 103 -17.66 -5.37 8.99
N PRO A 104 -17.15 -5.90 10.11
CA PRO A 104 -16.79 -7.30 10.22
C PRO A 104 -18.02 -8.19 9.98
N ARG A 105 -17.88 -9.18 9.09
CA ARG A 105 -18.92 -10.18 8.82
C ARG A 105 -18.69 -11.40 9.73
N SER A 106 -19.78 -12.02 10.19
CA SER A 106 -19.75 -13.40 10.70
C SER A 106 -20.04 -14.38 9.55
N PHE A 107 -19.52 -15.60 9.66
CA PHE A 107 -19.89 -16.70 8.80
C PHE A 107 -21.02 -17.49 9.48
N GLU A 108 -22.11 -17.72 8.75
CA GLU A 108 -23.26 -18.52 9.19
C GLU A 108 -23.36 -19.76 8.28
N TYR A 109 -23.63 -20.93 8.86
CA TYR A 109 -23.80 -22.21 8.14
C TYR A 109 -25.23 -22.41 7.65
#